data_AF-A0A9D1F2A2-F1
#
_entry.id   AF-A0A9D1F2A2-F1
#
_cell.length_a   1.000
_cell.length_b   1.000
_cell.length_c   1.000
_cell.angle_alpha   90.00
_cell.angle_beta   90.00
_cell.angle_gamma   90.00
#
_symmetry.space_group_name_H-M   'P 1'
#
loop_
_entity.id
_entity.type
_entity.pdbx_description
1 polymer ?
#
loop_
_entity_poly.entity_id
_entity_poly.type
_entity_poly.pdbx_seq_one_letter_code
_entity_poly.pdbx_strand_id
1 'polypeptide(L)'
;MIITPVSLIRHRNYNTKANIRAYNPPNEHDTVSFTAVKNLPLSPADRYCAQHYNTPAAKQEHKTDFDRWAKEQFYAKSDLNNYYSDFSRDNIDRIYRLDIWKQNLKNNLYEKHPSLALLVWDSITAPLSRTNHEQPPIYNSAVFYRTIEYLVNEENLKNHNFAKTFKKVYENTLRHFAITGDTSVGKFDTTWIKIPSKISDKENFSKNLTKLKILSNHGWCTKATHAQAYLEEYDYYIYLQNGSPKLFVKTAGNDIKKIQCGVDSNIISYKYASEIRDFIDKEHLHAGRNEEKLLEEALSRKEKFQKLLSELSESIKTNNQKEIFNKTGISVQQKKDGTLRISHYKQPDRGFTFKELGIDENLLLKNVSEIKGNADFMYSNATVLDDLKRIGKDANFMYSKIKSLKNLEFIGGIANFMQVNNLKSLPNLLYAGEKIAVSPDVALPVLKSTVKLYF
;
A
#
# COMPACT_ATOMS: atom_id res chain seq x y z
N MET A 1 26.28 57.43 -36.73
CA MET A 1 27.44 57.93 -37.50
C MET A 1 28.61 57.03 -37.13
N ILE A 2 28.93 56.02 -37.93
CA ILE A 2 29.64 56.04 -39.22
C ILE A 2 31.12 55.71 -39.00
N ILE A 3 31.48 54.54 -39.56
CA ILE A 3 32.74 54.13 -40.18
C ILE A 3 33.77 53.31 -39.36
N THR A 4 33.84 52.06 -39.81
CA THR A 4 34.85 50.99 -39.80
C THR A 4 36.16 51.39 -40.54
N PRO A 5 36.96 50.48 -41.11
CA PRO A 5 37.92 49.49 -40.56
C PRO A 5 39.35 49.73 -41.13
N VAL A 6 40.28 48.75 -41.02
CA VAL A 6 41.07 48.18 -42.14
C VAL A 6 42.30 47.39 -41.63
N SER A 7 42.49 46.24 -42.26
CA SER A 7 43.55 45.24 -42.17
C SER A 7 44.88 45.67 -42.81
N LEU A 8 45.98 44.99 -42.47
CA LEU A 8 47.16 44.93 -43.34
C LEU A 8 47.89 43.58 -43.26
N ILE A 9 47.95 42.94 -44.42
CA ILE A 9 48.70 41.74 -44.80
C ILE A 9 50.17 42.11 -45.03
N ARG A 10 51.13 41.22 -44.71
CA ARG A 10 52.37 41.07 -45.52
C ARG A 10 52.89 39.61 -45.51
N HIS A 11 52.90 39.04 -46.71
CA HIS A 11 53.64 37.83 -47.10
C HIS A 11 55.15 38.10 -47.30
N ARG A 12 55.98 37.07 -47.11
CA ARG A 12 57.19 36.82 -47.94
C ARG A 12 57.41 35.32 -48.11
N ASN A 13 57.45 34.88 -49.37
CA ASN A 13 57.93 33.59 -49.87
C ASN A 13 59.37 33.73 -50.38
N TYR A 14 60.11 32.61 -50.47
CA TYR A 14 60.89 32.06 -51.61
C TYR A 14 61.83 30.95 -51.05
N ASN A 15 61.60 29.64 -51.33
CA ASN A 15 62.09 28.79 -52.44
C ASN A 15 63.64 28.59 -52.45
N THR A 16 64.29 27.41 -52.57
CA THR A 16 64.05 26.21 -53.43
C THR A 16 64.92 24.95 -53.07
N LYS A 17 64.33 23.74 -53.26
CA LYS A 17 64.80 22.45 -53.91
C LYS A 17 66.14 21.76 -53.52
N ALA A 18 66.36 20.43 -53.59
CA ALA A 18 65.58 19.19 -53.84
C ALA A 18 66.47 17.92 -53.62
N ASN A 19 65.87 16.76 -53.31
CA ASN A 19 66.24 15.40 -53.80
C ASN A 19 65.17 14.37 -53.33
N ILE A 20 64.21 13.99 -54.17
CA ILE A 20 64.10 12.75 -55.00
C ILE A 20 63.73 11.45 -54.24
N ARG A 21 62.43 11.11 -54.41
CA ARG A 21 61.75 9.80 -54.61
C ARG A 21 61.93 8.62 -53.65
N ALA A 22 60.80 8.21 -53.05
CA ALA A 22 60.16 6.93 -53.41
C ALA A 22 58.62 7.05 -53.32
N TYR A 23 57.96 6.40 -54.26
CA TYR A 23 56.53 6.35 -54.53
C TYR A 23 55.93 5.14 -53.79
N ASN A 24 54.72 5.24 -53.21
CA ASN A 24 53.91 4.06 -52.87
C ASN A 24 52.41 4.30 -53.15
N PRO A 25 51.72 3.35 -53.80
CA PRO A 25 50.32 3.45 -54.25
C PRO A 25 49.29 3.10 -53.14
N PRO A 26 47.97 3.28 -53.40
CA PRO A 26 46.91 3.00 -52.43
C PRO A 26 46.39 1.55 -52.48
N ASN A 27 45.94 1.09 -51.30
CA ASN A 27 45.19 -0.15 -50.98
C ASN A 27 45.96 -1.48 -51.01
N GLU A 28 46.06 -2.13 -49.84
CA GLU A 28 45.51 -3.49 -49.60
C GLU A 28 45.59 -3.84 -48.09
N HIS A 29 44.42 -4.19 -47.55
CA HIS A 29 44.12 -4.98 -46.35
C HIS A 29 45.14 -5.07 -45.20
N ASP A 30 44.85 -4.35 -44.11
CA ASP A 30 45.03 -4.86 -42.74
C ASP A 30 43.75 -4.62 -41.94
N THR A 31 42.78 -5.49 -42.19
CA THR A 31 41.70 -5.76 -41.24
C THR A 31 42.28 -6.45 -40.00
N VAL A 32 42.07 -5.83 -38.84
CA VAL A 32 41.42 -6.37 -37.62
C VAL A 32 42.12 -5.87 -36.36
N SER A 33 41.42 -5.03 -35.61
CA SER A 33 41.16 -5.32 -34.20
C SER A 33 39.78 -4.79 -33.83
N PHE A 34 38.75 -5.58 -34.15
CA PHE A 34 37.55 -5.56 -33.33
C PHE A 34 38.00 -6.10 -31.97
N THR A 35 38.35 -5.22 -31.04
CA THR A 35 38.31 -5.58 -29.63
C THR A 35 36.91 -6.05 -29.37
N ALA A 36 36.76 -7.38 -29.30
CA ALA A 36 35.54 -8.05 -28.94
C ALA A 36 34.90 -7.29 -27.78
N VAL A 37 33.69 -6.78 -28.00
CA VAL A 37 32.80 -6.43 -26.89
C VAL A 37 32.71 -7.72 -26.08
N LYS A 38 33.46 -7.79 -24.98
CA LYS A 38 33.44 -8.96 -24.11
C LYS A 38 31.97 -9.22 -23.79
N ASN A 39 31.52 -10.44 -24.06
CA ASN A 39 30.23 -10.95 -23.58
C ASN A 39 30.27 -10.91 -22.06
N LEU A 40 29.97 -9.75 -21.48
CA LEU A 40 29.81 -9.57 -20.06
C LEU A 40 28.57 -10.36 -19.67
N PRO A 41 28.67 -11.32 -18.73
CA PRO A 41 27.51 -12.05 -18.29
C PRO A 41 26.53 -11.09 -17.61
N LEU A 42 25.23 -11.38 -17.74
CA LEU A 42 24.19 -10.67 -17.02
C LEU A 42 24.46 -10.71 -15.52
N SER A 43 24.35 -9.57 -14.84
CA SER A 43 24.45 -9.49 -13.38
C SER A 43 23.29 -10.25 -12.71
N PRO A 44 23.38 -10.58 -11.41
CA PRO A 44 22.25 -11.13 -10.66
C PRO A 44 20.96 -10.31 -10.80
N ALA A 45 21.06 -8.97 -10.76
CA ALA A 45 19.94 -8.07 -10.95
C ALA A 45 19.38 -8.09 -12.38
N ASP A 46 20.24 -8.21 -13.39
CA ASP A 46 19.81 -8.35 -14.79
C ASP A 46 19.02 -9.66 -14.98
N ARG A 47 19.52 -10.78 -14.45
CA ARG A 47 18.84 -12.08 -14.52
C ARG A 47 17.49 -12.04 -13.81
N TYR A 48 17.43 -11.40 -12.63
CA TYR A 48 16.16 -11.19 -11.92
C TYR A 48 15.20 -10.35 -12.78
N CYS A 49 15.66 -9.24 -13.35
CA CYS A 49 14.86 -8.38 -14.22
C CYS A 49 14.33 -9.16 -15.43
N ALA A 50 15.18 -9.98 -16.05
CA ALA A 50 14.80 -10.80 -17.18
C ALA A 50 13.68 -11.80 -16.85
N GLN A 51 13.78 -12.44 -15.67
CA GLN A 51 12.75 -13.34 -15.17
C GLN A 51 11.45 -12.59 -14.83
N HIS A 52 11.54 -11.45 -14.14
CA HIS A 52 10.37 -10.65 -13.75
C HIS A 52 9.54 -10.17 -14.95
N TYR A 53 10.20 -9.85 -16.06
CA TYR A 53 9.55 -9.37 -17.28
C TYR A 53 9.37 -10.42 -18.38
N ASN A 54 9.74 -11.68 -18.14
CA ASN A 54 9.76 -12.73 -19.15
C ASN A 54 10.47 -12.28 -20.45
N THR A 55 11.65 -11.68 -20.31
CA THR A 55 12.41 -11.08 -21.42
C THR A 55 12.76 -12.14 -22.48
N PRO A 56 12.63 -11.85 -23.79
CA PRO A 56 12.99 -12.80 -24.85
C PRO A 56 14.44 -13.28 -24.74
N ALA A 57 14.69 -14.57 -24.95
CA ALA A 57 16.03 -15.17 -24.82
C ALA A 57 17.09 -14.46 -25.70
N ALA A 58 16.72 -14.11 -26.94
CA ALA A 58 17.59 -13.37 -27.86
C ALA A 58 18.06 -12.00 -27.32
N LYS A 59 17.30 -11.38 -26.41
CA LYS A 59 17.69 -10.11 -25.76
C LYS A 59 18.59 -10.31 -24.55
N GLN A 60 18.76 -11.55 -24.08
CA GLN A 60 19.57 -11.89 -22.91
C GLN A 60 20.96 -12.42 -23.28
N GLU A 61 21.20 -12.73 -24.56
CA GLU A 61 22.46 -13.29 -25.06
C GLU A 61 23.64 -12.34 -24.85
N HIS A 62 23.43 -11.05 -25.08
CA HIS A 62 24.44 -10.01 -24.91
C HIS A 62 23.98 -8.92 -23.95
N LYS A 63 24.86 -8.53 -23.02
CA LYS A 63 24.59 -7.46 -22.05
C LYS A 63 24.15 -6.14 -22.71
N THR A 64 24.73 -5.80 -23.87
CA THR A 64 24.38 -4.60 -24.63
C THR A 64 22.94 -4.62 -25.15
N ASP A 65 22.47 -5.79 -25.61
CA ASP A 65 21.11 -5.96 -26.11
C ASP A 65 20.10 -5.97 -24.96
N PHE A 66 20.47 -6.59 -23.85
CA PHE A 66 19.67 -6.58 -22.63
C PHE A 66 19.53 -5.15 -22.07
N ASP A 67 20.62 -4.40 -22.01
CA ASP A 67 20.61 -3.01 -21.55
C ASP A 67 19.77 -2.12 -22.44
N ARG A 68 19.88 -2.30 -23.77
CA ARG A 68 19.02 -1.57 -24.73
C ARG A 68 17.55 -1.89 -24.50
N TRP A 69 17.21 -3.17 -24.36
CA TRP A 69 15.85 -3.59 -24.06
C TRP A 69 15.35 -2.99 -22.74
N ALA A 70 16.13 -3.06 -21.65
CA ALA A 70 15.74 -2.52 -20.35
C ALA A 70 15.55 -0.99 -20.39
N LYS A 71 16.40 -0.28 -21.15
CA LYS A 71 16.28 1.15 -21.43
C LYS A 71 14.97 1.50 -22.14
N GLU A 72 14.63 0.77 -23.19
CA GLU A 72 13.36 0.93 -23.93
C GLU A 72 12.15 0.69 -23.01
N GLN A 73 12.19 -0.36 -22.19
CA GLN A 73 11.12 -0.66 -21.23
C GLN A 73 10.97 0.44 -20.17
N PHE A 74 12.08 0.93 -19.61
CA PHE A 74 12.04 2.03 -18.64
C PHE A 74 11.44 3.29 -19.27
N TYR A 75 11.82 3.64 -20.49
CA TYR A 75 11.24 4.79 -21.17
C TYR A 75 9.74 4.66 -21.40
N ALA A 76 9.29 3.52 -21.91
CA ALA A 76 7.87 3.27 -22.16
C ALA A 76 7.05 3.31 -20.85
N LYS A 77 7.55 2.68 -19.79
CA LYS A 77 6.86 2.61 -18.49
C LYS A 77 6.93 3.92 -17.71
N SER A 78 7.96 4.74 -17.91
CA SER A 78 8.12 5.99 -17.17
C SER A 78 7.39 7.20 -17.78
N ASP A 79 6.46 6.98 -18.71
CA ASP A 79 5.51 8.02 -19.09
C ASP A 79 4.57 8.33 -17.92
N LEU A 80 4.60 9.59 -17.46
CA LEU A 80 3.84 10.07 -16.30
C LEU A 80 2.33 10.06 -16.57
N ASN A 81 1.90 10.12 -17.84
CA ASN A 81 0.50 10.06 -18.23
C ASN A 81 -0.19 8.75 -17.79
N ASN A 82 0.60 7.68 -17.61
CA ASN A 82 0.08 6.39 -17.18
C ASN A 82 -0.31 6.34 -15.69
N TYR A 83 0.02 7.36 -14.90
CA TYR A 83 -0.07 7.31 -13.44
C TYR A 83 -1.04 8.32 -12.82
N TYR A 84 -1.84 9.00 -13.63
CA TYR A 84 -2.92 9.85 -13.14
C TYR A 84 -3.98 9.02 -12.40
N SER A 85 -4.41 9.52 -11.25
CA SER A 85 -5.63 9.07 -10.56
C SER A 85 -6.86 9.81 -11.07
N ASP A 86 -8.03 9.23 -10.83
CA ASP A 86 -9.31 9.90 -11.01
C ASP A 86 -9.54 11.00 -9.94
N PHE A 87 -8.67 11.07 -8.90
CA PHE A 87 -8.68 12.09 -7.86
C PHE A 87 -7.74 13.25 -8.22
N SER A 88 -8.28 14.28 -8.88
CA SER A 88 -7.49 15.40 -9.41
C SER A 88 -6.51 16.05 -8.42
N ARG A 89 -6.89 16.17 -7.14
CA ARG A 89 -6.03 16.75 -6.08
C ARG A 89 -4.82 15.88 -5.73
N ASP A 90 -4.93 14.57 -5.87
CA ASP A 90 -3.84 13.64 -5.56
C ASP A 90 -2.76 13.65 -6.65
N ASN A 91 -3.14 14.04 -7.88
CA ASN A 91 -2.25 14.07 -9.03
C ASN A 91 -1.12 15.09 -8.89
N ILE A 92 -1.35 16.18 -8.13
CA ILE A 92 -0.32 17.19 -7.85
C ILE A 92 0.90 16.54 -7.16
N ASP A 93 0.68 15.88 -6.03
CA ASP A 93 1.76 15.22 -5.28
C ASP A 93 2.24 13.94 -6.00
N ARG A 94 1.32 13.16 -6.60
CA ARG A 94 1.65 11.89 -7.25
C ARG A 94 2.60 12.09 -8.44
N ILE A 95 2.22 12.95 -9.38
CA ILE A 95 3.02 13.17 -10.59
C ILE A 95 4.31 13.91 -10.26
N TYR A 96 4.28 14.90 -9.35
CA TYR A 96 5.49 15.58 -8.89
C TYR A 96 6.53 14.62 -8.30
N ARG A 97 6.11 13.70 -7.42
CA ARG A 97 7.02 12.70 -6.84
C ARG A 97 7.56 11.75 -7.90
N LEU A 98 6.73 11.29 -8.83
CA LEU A 98 7.17 10.40 -9.93
C LEU A 98 8.17 11.09 -10.85
N ASP A 99 7.98 12.38 -11.13
CA ASP A 99 8.93 13.14 -11.94
C ASP A 99 10.31 13.24 -11.25
N ILE A 100 10.34 13.53 -9.95
CA ILE A 100 11.59 13.51 -9.16
C ILE A 100 12.25 12.13 -9.22
N TRP A 101 11.49 11.05 -9.03
CA TRP A 101 12.01 9.68 -9.16
C TRP A 101 12.56 9.42 -10.55
N LYS A 102 11.83 9.81 -11.60
CA LYS A 102 12.24 9.61 -13.00
C LYS A 102 13.55 10.31 -13.30
N GLN A 103 13.70 11.58 -12.90
CA GLN A 103 14.92 12.34 -13.08
C GLN A 103 16.11 11.72 -12.33
N ASN A 104 15.90 11.32 -11.07
CA ASN A 104 16.96 10.70 -10.27
C ASN A 104 17.38 9.32 -10.80
N LEU A 105 16.43 8.50 -11.27
CA LEU A 105 16.76 7.22 -11.89
C LEU A 105 17.51 7.42 -13.20
N LYS A 106 17.11 8.38 -14.03
CA LYS A 106 17.81 8.76 -15.26
C LYS A 106 19.28 9.14 -14.99
N ASN A 107 19.50 10.01 -14.02
CA ASN A 107 20.83 10.54 -13.75
C ASN A 107 21.75 9.52 -13.06
N ASN A 108 21.21 8.63 -12.22
CA ASN A 108 22.03 7.81 -11.32
C ASN A 108 22.11 6.32 -11.69
N LEU A 109 21.05 5.75 -12.30
CA LEU A 109 21.00 4.32 -12.59
C LEU A 109 20.81 4.01 -14.07
N TYR A 110 19.95 4.75 -14.77
CA TYR A 110 19.47 4.40 -16.11
C TYR A 110 20.59 4.11 -17.12
N GLU A 111 21.66 4.91 -17.13
CA GLU A 111 22.76 4.69 -18.07
C GLU A 111 23.67 3.52 -17.69
N LYS A 112 23.88 3.29 -16.38
CA LYS A 112 24.86 2.31 -15.85
C LYS A 112 24.24 0.94 -15.53
N HIS A 113 23.00 0.94 -15.07
CA HIS A 113 22.24 -0.20 -14.58
C HIS A 113 20.74 -0.05 -14.97
N PRO A 114 20.41 -0.10 -16.27
CA PRO A 114 19.05 0.15 -16.75
C PRO A 114 18.01 -0.85 -16.21
N SER A 115 18.41 -2.11 -15.99
CA SER A 115 17.56 -3.13 -15.36
C SER A 115 17.17 -2.77 -13.93
N LEU A 116 18.11 -2.25 -13.13
CA LEU A 116 17.82 -1.76 -11.78
C LEU A 116 16.92 -0.52 -11.82
N ALA A 117 17.16 0.42 -12.74
CA ALA A 117 16.30 1.59 -12.91
C ALA A 117 14.85 1.17 -13.22
N LEU A 118 14.68 0.20 -14.11
CA LEU A 118 13.39 -0.39 -14.47
C LEU A 118 12.71 -1.07 -13.27
N LEU A 119 13.43 -1.93 -12.55
CA LEU A 119 12.91 -2.63 -11.36
C LEU A 119 12.49 -1.68 -10.24
N VAL A 120 13.26 -0.62 -10.00
CA VAL A 120 12.91 0.41 -9.00
C VAL A 120 11.65 1.15 -9.42
N TRP A 121 11.58 1.58 -10.69
CA TRP A 121 10.38 2.25 -11.23
C TRP A 121 9.14 1.38 -11.08
N ASP A 122 9.23 0.11 -11.44
CA ASP A 122 8.16 -0.88 -11.29
C ASP A 122 7.73 -1.00 -9.82
N SER A 123 8.68 -1.10 -8.90
CA SER A 123 8.38 -1.25 -7.47
C SER A 123 7.62 -0.06 -6.87
N ILE A 124 8.01 1.17 -7.20
CA ILE A 124 7.37 2.37 -6.65
C ILE A 124 6.04 2.70 -7.33
N THR A 125 5.81 2.18 -8.55
CA THR A 125 4.58 2.45 -9.33
C THR A 125 3.55 1.33 -9.30
N ALA A 126 3.94 0.08 -9.05
CA ALA A 126 3.04 -1.07 -9.03
C ALA A 126 1.82 -0.92 -8.10
N PRO A 127 1.91 -0.25 -6.93
CA PRO A 127 0.73 -0.02 -6.08
C PRO A 127 -0.24 1.05 -6.58
N LEU A 128 0.13 1.84 -7.60
CA LEU A 128 -0.68 2.96 -8.08
C LEU A 128 -1.82 2.45 -8.97
N SER A 129 -3.02 3.00 -8.77
CA SER A 129 -4.14 2.79 -9.68
C SER A 129 -4.90 4.10 -9.89
N ARG A 130 -5.76 4.11 -10.92
CA ARG A 130 -6.66 5.25 -11.18
C ARG A 130 -7.64 5.50 -10.03
N THR A 131 -8.05 4.42 -9.36
CA THR A 131 -9.12 4.40 -8.36
C THR A 131 -8.62 4.43 -6.92
N ASN A 132 -7.32 4.64 -6.68
CA ASN A 132 -6.77 4.72 -5.33
C ASN A 132 -6.09 6.07 -5.05
N HIS A 133 -5.94 6.36 -3.76
CA HIS A 133 -5.25 7.56 -3.24
C HIS A 133 -3.75 7.33 -2.99
N GLU A 134 -3.19 6.22 -3.49
CA GLU A 134 -1.80 5.84 -3.21
C GLU A 134 -0.81 6.91 -3.70
N GLN A 135 0.26 7.13 -2.94
CA GLN A 135 1.29 8.10 -3.29
C GLN A 135 2.64 7.38 -3.40
N PRO A 136 3.47 7.70 -4.41
CA PRO A 136 4.85 7.27 -4.45
C PRO A 136 5.59 7.74 -3.18
N PRO A 137 6.58 6.97 -2.70
CA PRO A 137 7.40 7.41 -1.59
C PRO A 137 8.16 8.69 -1.96
N ILE A 138 8.44 9.54 -0.97
CA ILE A 138 9.25 10.75 -1.19
C ILE A 138 10.69 10.33 -1.47
N TYR A 139 11.28 10.87 -2.54
CA TYR A 139 12.67 10.57 -2.88
C TYR A 139 13.64 11.23 -1.89
N ASN A 140 14.62 10.44 -1.47
CA ASN A 140 15.76 10.82 -0.65
C ASN A 140 16.98 10.03 -1.18
N SER A 141 18.02 10.76 -1.57
CA SER A 141 19.20 10.19 -2.23
C SER A 141 20.01 9.26 -1.33
N ALA A 142 20.24 9.65 -0.06
CA ALA A 142 21.02 8.85 0.88
C ALA A 142 20.34 7.51 1.19
N VAL A 143 19.02 7.55 1.47
CA VAL A 143 18.20 6.35 1.69
C VAL A 143 18.15 5.48 0.43
N PHE A 144 18.07 6.10 -0.75
CA PHE A 144 18.03 5.39 -2.02
C PHE A 144 19.30 4.55 -2.24
N TYR A 145 20.49 5.14 -2.11
CA TYR A 145 21.73 4.41 -2.32
C TYR A 145 21.92 3.26 -1.32
N ARG A 146 21.60 3.48 -0.03
CA ARG A 146 21.66 2.42 0.97
C ARG A 146 20.67 1.28 0.70
N THR A 147 19.46 1.62 0.25
CA THR A 147 18.46 0.61 -0.10
C THR A 147 18.90 -0.23 -1.30
N ILE A 148 19.49 0.40 -2.32
CA ILE A 148 20.03 -0.32 -3.48
C ILE A 148 21.18 -1.22 -3.05
N GLU A 149 22.18 -0.69 -2.33
CA GLU A 149 23.33 -1.45 -1.81
C GLU A 149 22.89 -2.70 -1.04
N TYR A 150 21.91 -2.55 -0.14
CA TYR A 150 21.36 -3.66 0.62
C TYR A 150 20.69 -4.71 -0.28
N LEU A 151 19.82 -4.29 -1.21
CA LEU A 151 18.98 -5.22 -1.98
C LEU A 151 19.71 -5.91 -3.13
N VAL A 152 20.77 -5.31 -3.69
CA VAL A 152 21.53 -5.92 -4.78
C VAL A 152 22.62 -6.88 -4.31
N ASN A 153 22.82 -7.00 -2.99
CA ASN A 153 23.62 -8.07 -2.40
C ASN A 153 23.06 -9.43 -2.85
N GLU A 154 23.92 -10.33 -3.33
CA GLU A 154 23.52 -11.61 -3.91
C GLU A 154 22.64 -12.47 -3.00
N GLU A 155 22.88 -12.46 -1.70
CA GLU A 155 22.06 -13.19 -0.73
C GLU A 155 20.63 -12.63 -0.69
N ASN A 156 20.51 -11.30 -0.67
CA ASN A 156 19.22 -10.62 -0.64
C ASN A 156 18.46 -10.76 -1.97
N LEU A 157 19.15 -10.75 -3.12
CA LEU A 157 18.52 -10.99 -4.42
C LEU A 157 17.98 -12.42 -4.57
N LYS A 158 18.60 -13.42 -3.93
CA LYS A 158 18.10 -14.81 -3.92
C LYS A 158 16.86 -14.96 -3.04
N ASN A 159 16.82 -14.24 -1.92
CA ASN A 159 15.80 -14.43 -0.88
C ASN A 159 14.61 -13.46 -1.00
N HIS A 160 14.70 -12.44 -1.87
CA HIS A 160 13.68 -11.42 -2.01
C HIS A 160 13.24 -11.20 -3.46
N ASN A 161 11.93 -11.05 -3.64
CA ASN A 161 11.40 -10.48 -4.87
C ASN A 161 11.69 -8.97 -4.87
N PHE A 162 12.75 -8.53 -5.55
CA PHE A 162 13.21 -7.13 -5.55
C PHE A 162 12.06 -6.16 -5.85
N ALA A 163 11.29 -6.42 -6.92
CA ALA A 163 10.18 -5.57 -7.34
C ALA A 163 9.10 -5.40 -6.24
N LYS A 164 8.82 -6.45 -5.47
CA LYS A 164 7.87 -6.40 -4.34
C LYS A 164 8.49 -5.86 -3.04
N THR A 165 9.82 -5.85 -2.92
CA THR A 165 10.52 -5.59 -1.65
C THR A 165 11.09 -4.18 -1.58
N PHE A 166 11.56 -3.63 -2.71
CA PHE A 166 12.23 -2.33 -2.75
C PHE A 166 11.42 -1.22 -2.10
N LYS A 167 10.17 -0.97 -2.52
CA LYS A 167 9.33 0.09 -1.92
C LYS A 167 9.20 -0.05 -0.41
N LYS A 168 8.98 -1.28 0.10
CA LYS A 168 8.79 -1.53 1.53
C LYS A 168 10.07 -1.23 2.32
N VAL A 169 11.21 -1.73 1.87
CA VAL A 169 12.51 -1.49 2.53
C VAL A 169 12.88 -0.01 2.46
N TYR A 170 12.66 0.62 1.31
CA TYR A 170 12.88 2.04 1.11
C TYR A 170 12.04 2.89 2.07
N GLU A 171 10.72 2.65 2.14
CA GLU A 171 9.82 3.41 3.02
C GLU A 171 10.17 3.25 4.50
N ASN A 172 10.53 2.04 4.95
CA ASN A 172 10.93 1.83 6.34
C ASN A 172 12.23 2.56 6.66
N THR A 173 13.22 2.47 5.77
CA THR A 173 14.49 3.18 5.92
C THR A 173 14.28 4.71 5.88
N LEU A 174 13.39 5.18 5.02
CA LEU A 174 13.04 6.60 4.92
C LEU A 174 12.37 7.13 6.20
N ARG A 175 11.50 6.33 6.82
CA ARG A 175 10.88 6.68 8.11
C ARG A 175 11.92 6.74 9.21
N HIS A 176 12.81 5.74 9.30
CA HIS A 176 13.91 5.74 10.27
C HIS A 176 14.78 6.99 10.09
N PHE A 177 15.21 7.27 8.86
CA PHE A 177 15.98 8.46 8.51
C PHE A 177 15.27 9.77 8.90
N ALA A 178 13.96 9.88 8.67
CA ALA A 178 13.19 11.08 9.04
C ALA A 178 13.13 11.33 10.56
N ILE A 179 13.43 10.32 11.38
CA ILE A 179 13.42 10.39 12.83
C ILE A 179 14.83 10.63 13.35
N THR A 180 15.81 9.86 12.89
CA THR A 180 17.15 9.76 13.48
C THR A 180 18.25 10.41 12.64
N GLY A 181 18.01 10.64 11.35
CA GLY A 181 19.05 10.98 10.38
C GLY A 181 19.92 9.79 9.94
N ASP A 182 19.68 8.59 10.47
CA ASP A 182 20.41 7.37 10.11
C ASP A 182 19.80 6.69 8.87
N THR A 183 20.66 6.16 8.02
CA THR A 183 20.32 5.48 6.76
C THR A 183 20.40 3.96 6.88
N SER A 184 20.58 3.42 8.09
CA SER A 184 20.60 1.99 8.40
C SER A 184 19.35 1.27 7.90
N VAL A 185 19.54 0.34 6.96
CA VAL A 185 18.47 -0.46 6.37
C VAL A 185 18.01 -1.53 7.36
N GLY A 186 16.69 -1.78 7.41
CA GLY A 186 16.12 -2.83 8.27
C GLY A 186 15.93 -2.44 9.74
N LYS A 187 16.12 -1.16 10.08
CA LYS A 187 15.73 -0.61 11.39
C LYS A 187 14.23 -0.30 11.40
N PHE A 188 13.58 -0.63 12.51
CA PHE A 188 12.15 -0.48 12.71
C PHE A 188 11.86 0.19 14.04
N ASP A 189 11.44 1.45 14.01
CA ASP A 189 11.19 2.23 15.22
C ASP A 189 9.82 1.91 15.84
N THR A 190 9.77 1.83 17.17
CA THR A 190 8.53 1.80 17.95
C THR A 190 8.57 2.97 18.93
N THR A 191 7.97 4.09 18.57
CA THR A 191 8.07 5.34 19.34
C THR A 191 7.01 6.35 18.92
N TRP A 192 6.73 7.30 19.80
CA TRP A 192 6.03 8.54 19.49
C TRP A 192 6.99 9.57 18.89
N ILE A 193 6.51 10.34 17.91
CA ILE A 193 7.24 11.42 17.26
C ILE A 193 6.36 12.66 17.21
N LYS A 194 6.83 13.77 17.80
CA LYS A 194 6.24 15.10 17.62
C LYS A 194 6.68 15.71 16.29
N ILE A 195 5.72 16.27 15.56
CA ILE A 195 5.90 17.04 14.33
C ILE A 195 5.23 18.39 14.55
N PRO A 196 6.02 19.44 14.84
CA PRO A 196 5.47 20.76 15.11
C PRO A 196 4.80 21.39 13.88
N SER A 197 3.73 22.12 14.13
CA SER A 197 3.02 22.96 13.17
C SER A 197 3.82 24.18 12.74
N LYS A 198 3.30 24.93 11.77
CA LYS A 198 3.84 26.25 11.39
C LYS A 198 3.73 27.27 12.51
N ILE A 199 2.69 27.16 13.36
CA ILE A 199 2.52 28.02 14.54
C ILE A 199 3.61 27.72 15.56
N SER A 200 3.87 26.44 15.82
CA SER A 200 4.85 26.00 16.83
C SER A 200 6.31 26.09 16.37
N ASP A 201 6.59 25.93 15.07
CA ASP A 201 7.94 25.92 14.49
C ASP A 201 7.90 26.38 13.02
N LYS A 202 7.84 27.71 12.84
CA LYS A 202 7.79 28.33 11.52
C LYS A 202 9.07 28.08 10.71
N GLU A 203 10.23 28.05 11.38
CA GLU A 203 11.54 27.95 10.73
C GLU A 203 11.76 26.58 10.08
N ASN A 204 11.33 25.49 10.73
CA ASN A 204 11.47 24.16 10.18
C ASN A 204 10.19 23.63 9.51
N PHE A 205 9.19 24.48 9.25
CA PHE A 205 7.89 24.07 8.70
C PHE A 205 8.00 23.18 7.46
N SER A 206 8.90 23.50 6.52
CA SER A 206 9.11 22.68 5.30
C SER A 206 9.65 21.28 5.62
N LYS A 207 10.56 21.16 6.59
CA LYS A 207 11.09 19.87 7.06
C LYS A 207 10.00 19.09 7.80
N ASN A 208 9.23 19.77 8.66
CA ASN A 208 8.13 19.17 9.40
C ASN A 208 7.02 18.66 8.46
N LEU A 209 6.72 19.41 7.39
CA LEU A 209 5.77 19.00 6.35
C LEU A 209 6.24 17.73 5.61
N THR A 210 7.53 17.69 5.25
CA THR A 210 8.12 16.50 4.63
C THR A 210 8.08 15.30 5.58
N LYS A 211 8.44 15.52 6.86
CA LYS A 211 8.40 14.50 7.92
C LYS A 211 6.99 13.97 8.15
N LEU A 212 5.97 14.84 8.17
CA LEU A 212 4.56 14.44 8.25
C LEU A 212 4.17 13.53 7.08
N LYS A 213 4.49 13.93 5.83
CA LYS A 213 4.17 13.12 4.65
C LYS A 213 4.84 11.73 4.67
N ILE A 214 6.09 11.64 5.15
CA ILE A 214 6.85 10.37 5.28
C ILE A 214 6.22 9.46 6.35
N LEU A 215 5.85 10.05 7.49
CA LEU A 215 5.34 9.32 8.66
C LEU A 215 3.82 9.10 8.61
N SER A 216 3.13 9.58 7.58
CA SER A 216 1.69 9.35 7.39
C SER A 216 1.34 8.02 6.73
N ASN A 217 0.29 7.39 7.27
CA ASN A 217 -0.30 6.18 6.72
C ASN A 217 -1.13 6.48 5.45
N HIS A 218 -1.33 5.47 4.60
CA HIS A 218 -2.03 5.54 3.31
C HIS A 218 -3.49 6.00 3.42
N GLY A 219 -4.14 5.75 4.56
CA GLY A 219 -5.51 6.22 4.84
C GLY A 219 -5.60 7.65 5.37
N TRP A 220 -4.49 8.39 5.50
CA TRP A 220 -4.49 9.73 6.06
C TRP A 220 -4.28 10.79 4.97
N CYS A 221 -5.14 11.81 4.96
CA CYS A 221 -5.03 12.94 4.03
C CYS A 221 -3.68 13.68 4.15
N THR A 222 -3.02 13.56 5.31
CA THR A 222 -1.68 14.10 5.59
C THR A 222 -0.55 13.40 4.83
N LYS A 223 -0.83 12.33 4.07
CA LYS A 223 0.17 11.71 3.17
C LYS A 223 0.38 12.48 1.87
N ALA A 224 -0.56 13.34 1.48
CA ALA A 224 -0.59 14.03 0.21
C ALA A 224 -0.73 15.56 0.41
N THR A 225 -1.46 16.22 -0.50
CA THR A 225 -1.56 17.68 -0.60
C THR A 225 -2.19 18.36 0.62
N HIS A 226 -3.09 17.68 1.35
CA HIS A 226 -3.74 18.25 2.52
C HIS A 226 -2.82 18.36 3.75
N ALA A 227 -1.64 17.73 3.72
CA ALA A 227 -0.68 17.78 4.82
C ALA A 227 -0.31 19.21 5.21
N GLN A 228 -0.16 20.09 4.21
CA GLN A 228 0.23 21.48 4.45
C GLN A 228 -0.83 22.22 5.25
N ALA A 229 -2.07 22.26 4.75
CA ALA A 229 -3.17 22.96 5.42
C ALA A 229 -3.36 22.50 6.87
N TYR A 230 -3.23 21.20 7.14
CA TYR A 230 -3.34 20.71 8.51
C TYR A 230 -2.15 21.06 9.40
N LEU A 231 -0.93 20.98 8.88
CA LEU A 231 0.28 21.26 9.65
C LEU A 231 0.51 22.77 9.83
N GLU A 232 -0.20 23.63 9.10
CA GLU A 232 -0.18 25.07 9.37
C GLU A 232 -0.76 25.39 10.75
N GLU A 233 -1.80 24.66 11.17
CA GLU A 233 -2.55 24.96 12.40
C GLU A 233 -2.27 24.03 13.57
N TYR A 234 -1.92 22.76 13.32
CA TYR A 234 -1.92 21.74 14.36
C TYR A 234 -0.62 20.96 14.44
N ASP A 235 -0.16 20.72 15.66
CA ASP A 235 0.94 19.79 15.92
C ASP A 235 0.43 18.35 15.75
N TYR A 236 1.32 17.48 15.30
CA TYR A 236 1.04 16.05 15.15
C TYR A 236 1.97 15.24 16.02
N TYR A 237 1.41 14.29 16.77
CA TYR A 237 2.15 13.22 17.40
C TYR A 237 1.81 11.92 16.68
N ILE A 238 2.81 11.28 16.08
CA ILE A 238 2.63 10.03 15.35
C ILE A 238 3.25 8.90 16.14
N TYR A 239 2.48 7.84 16.36
CA TYR A 239 3.00 6.60 16.94
C TYR A 239 3.36 5.61 15.84
N LEU A 240 4.64 5.25 15.81
CA LEU A 240 5.13 4.13 15.03
C LEU A 240 5.16 2.87 15.89
N GLN A 241 4.77 1.76 15.30
CA GLN A 241 5.00 0.44 15.85
C GLN A 241 5.67 -0.42 14.78
N ASN A 242 6.88 -0.88 15.09
CA ASN A 242 7.73 -1.64 14.17
C ASN A 242 7.88 -0.96 12.80
N GLY A 243 8.26 0.33 12.81
CA GLY A 243 8.47 1.19 11.65
C GLY A 243 7.21 1.59 10.88
N SER A 244 6.03 1.13 11.31
CA SER A 244 4.76 1.39 10.64
C SER A 244 3.90 2.40 11.41
N PRO A 245 3.39 3.47 10.77
CA PRO A 245 2.49 4.40 11.44
C PRO A 245 1.14 3.78 11.76
N LYS A 246 0.77 3.77 13.03
CA LYS A 246 -0.46 3.12 13.51
C LYS A 246 -1.57 4.12 13.83
N LEU A 247 -1.21 5.26 14.41
CA LEU A 247 -2.14 6.29 14.81
C LEU A 247 -1.43 7.64 14.92
N PHE A 248 -2.24 8.70 14.95
CA PHE A 248 -1.76 10.03 15.32
C PHE A 248 -2.69 10.70 16.34
N VAL A 249 -2.12 11.64 17.08
CA VAL A 249 -2.82 12.63 17.92
C VAL A 249 -2.54 14.00 17.33
N LYS A 250 -3.59 14.74 16.97
CA LYS A 250 -3.50 16.11 16.46
C LYS A 250 -3.88 17.09 17.56
N THR A 251 -3.05 18.09 17.83
CA THR A 251 -3.29 19.05 18.92
C THR A 251 -3.22 20.50 18.46
N ALA A 252 -3.91 21.40 19.18
CA ALA A 252 -3.67 22.83 19.14
C ALA A 252 -3.18 23.25 20.54
N GLY A 253 -1.89 23.55 20.67
CA GLY A 253 -1.26 23.58 21.98
C GLY A 253 -1.35 22.21 22.65
N ASN A 254 -1.80 22.19 23.91
CA ASN A 254 -1.99 20.96 24.68
C ASN A 254 -3.37 20.31 24.44
N ASP A 255 -4.29 21.00 23.77
CA ASP A 255 -5.63 20.46 23.52
C ASP A 255 -5.61 19.49 22.35
N ILE A 256 -6.06 18.26 22.60
CA ILE A 256 -6.27 17.26 21.56
C ILE A 256 -7.50 17.63 20.75
N LYS A 257 -7.31 17.72 19.43
CA LYS A 257 -8.38 17.99 18.46
C LYS A 257 -8.80 16.74 17.70
N LYS A 258 -7.95 15.71 17.65
CA LYS A 258 -8.29 14.42 17.05
C LYS A 258 -7.31 13.33 17.48
N ILE A 259 -7.85 12.14 17.72
CA ILE A 259 -7.08 10.89 17.79
C ILE A 259 -7.57 10.02 16.65
N GLN A 260 -6.68 9.50 15.81
CA GLN A 260 -7.08 8.65 14.69
C GLN A 260 -6.23 7.39 14.63
N CYS A 261 -6.90 6.24 14.74
CA CYS A 261 -6.33 4.91 14.57
C CYS A 261 -6.80 4.33 13.22
N GLY A 262 -5.91 4.25 12.23
CA GLY A 262 -6.30 3.74 10.90
C GLY A 262 -7.31 4.62 10.16
N VAL A 263 -8.35 4.01 9.57
CA VAL A 263 -9.27 4.65 8.60
C VAL A 263 -10.58 5.12 9.23
N ASP A 264 -11.18 4.39 10.17
CA ASP A 264 -12.40 4.82 10.86
C ASP A 264 -12.06 5.85 11.94
N SER A 265 -12.46 7.11 11.74
CA SER A 265 -12.22 8.18 12.71
C SER A 265 -13.17 8.18 13.89
N ASN A 266 -14.19 7.31 13.91
CA ASN A 266 -15.20 7.26 14.96
C ASN A 266 -14.90 6.21 16.03
N ILE A 267 -13.77 5.50 15.93
CA ILE A 267 -13.39 4.46 16.89
C ILE A 267 -11.89 4.55 17.15
N ILE A 268 -11.51 4.59 18.44
CA ILE A 268 -10.14 4.35 18.87
C ILE A 268 -9.95 2.83 19.02
N SER A 269 -8.90 2.30 18.41
CA SER A 269 -8.60 0.87 18.49
C SER A 269 -8.18 0.52 19.93
N TYR A 270 -8.85 -0.48 20.51
CA TYR A 270 -8.55 -0.96 21.86
C TYR A 270 -7.08 -1.41 22.03
N LYS A 271 -6.42 -1.81 20.94
CA LYS A 271 -5.02 -2.24 20.93
C LYS A 271 -4.05 -1.14 21.37
N TYR A 272 -4.40 0.11 21.10
CA TYR A 272 -3.57 1.27 21.41
C TYR A 272 -4.16 2.14 22.53
N ALA A 273 -5.30 1.77 23.12
CA ALA A 273 -5.99 2.61 24.10
C ALA A 273 -5.10 2.96 25.31
N SER A 274 -4.43 1.96 25.91
CA SER A 274 -3.50 2.21 27.03
C SER A 274 -2.29 3.04 26.60
N GLU A 275 -1.67 2.72 25.46
CA GLU A 275 -0.55 3.50 24.91
C GLU A 275 -0.93 4.97 24.68
N ILE A 276 -2.14 5.23 24.19
CA ILE A 276 -2.65 6.59 24.01
C ILE A 276 -2.85 7.28 25.36
N ARG A 277 -3.47 6.60 26.36
CA ARG A 277 -3.69 7.17 27.69
C ARG A 277 -2.36 7.55 28.35
N ASP A 278 -1.42 6.61 28.38
CA ASP A 278 -0.09 6.82 28.96
C ASP A 278 0.66 7.97 28.27
N PHE A 279 0.53 8.07 26.94
CA PHE A 279 1.09 9.16 26.16
C PHE A 279 0.47 10.52 26.49
N ILE A 280 -0.86 10.60 26.58
CA ILE A 280 -1.58 11.83 26.92
C ILE A 280 -1.15 12.34 28.30
N ASP A 281 -1.06 11.43 29.27
CA ASP A 281 -0.68 11.77 30.65
C ASP A 281 0.77 12.26 30.72
N LYS A 282 1.68 11.56 30.04
CA LYS A 282 3.11 11.88 29.98
C LYS A 282 3.39 13.23 29.32
N GLU A 283 2.72 13.51 28.20
CA GLU A 283 2.89 14.77 27.46
C GLU A 283 2.01 15.90 28.00
N HIS A 284 1.26 15.65 29.08
CA HIS A 284 0.35 16.61 29.71
C HIS A 284 -0.66 17.23 28.73
N LEU A 285 -1.23 16.39 27.86
CA LEU A 285 -2.22 16.79 26.87
C LEU A 285 -3.65 16.71 27.44
N HIS A 286 -4.57 17.46 26.84
CA HIS A 286 -5.96 17.55 27.28
C HIS A 286 -6.91 17.01 26.20
N ALA A 287 -7.55 15.88 26.48
CA ALA A 287 -8.59 15.34 25.61
C ALA A 287 -9.91 16.11 25.78
N GLY A 288 -10.50 16.55 24.66
CA GLY A 288 -11.86 17.07 24.66
C GLY A 288 -12.87 15.98 25.02
N ARG A 289 -14.11 16.39 25.35
CA ARG A 289 -15.18 15.46 25.79
C ARG A 289 -15.40 14.28 24.82
N ASN A 290 -15.31 14.52 23.51
CA ASN A 290 -15.54 13.50 22.51
C ASN A 290 -14.38 12.50 22.44
N GLU A 291 -13.14 12.98 22.36
CA GLU A 291 -11.93 12.18 22.30
C GLU A 291 -11.75 11.34 23.58
N GLU A 292 -12.03 11.94 24.73
CA GLU A 292 -12.01 11.26 26.02
C GLU A 292 -13.04 10.13 26.08
N LYS A 293 -14.27 10.39 25.62
CA LYS A 293 -15.31 9.36 25.52
C LYS A 293 -14.87 8.19 24.62
N LEU A 294 -14.30 8.48 23.45
CA LEU A 294 -13.83 7.44 22.53
C LEU A 294 -12.67 6.61 23.12
N LEU A 295 -11.81 7.24 23.92
CA LEU A 295 -10.68 6.59 24.58
C LEU A 295 -11.17 5.67 25.71
N GLU A 296 -12.10 6.13 26.54
CA GLU A 296 -12.75 5.32 27.58
C GLU A 296 -13.51 4.12 26.99
N GLU A 297 -14.26 4.33 25.90
CA GLU A 297 -14.90 3.23 25.16
C GLU A 297 -13.87 2.22 24.63
N ALA A 298 -12.68 2.67 24.21
CA ALA A 298 -11.60 1.80 23.75
C ALA A 298 -10.93 1.02 24.89
N LEU A 299 -10.77 1.62 26.08
CA LEU A 299 -10.28 0.96 27.29
C LEU A 299 -11.27 -0.12 27.76
N SER A 300 -12.56 0.22 27.88
CA SER A 300 -13.61 -0.74 28.21
C SER A 300 -13.69 -1.90 27.21
N ARG A 301 -13.49 -1.61 25.92
CA ARG A 301 -13.44 -2.63 24.87
C ARG A 301 -12.24 -3.57 25.03
N LYS A 302 -11.09 -3.06 25.47
CA LYS A 302 -9.89 -3.88 25.76
C LYS A 302 -10.18 -4.87 26.89
N GLU A 303 -10.84 -4.44 27.95
CA GLU A 303 -11.28 -5.30 29.06
C GLU A 303 -12.27 -6.36 28.57
N LYS A 304 -13.28 -5.95 27.78
CA LYS A 304 -14.24 -6.87 27.16
C LYS A 304 -13.56 -7.92 26.28
N PHE A 305 -12.56 -7.51 25.48
CA PHE A 305 -11.78 -8.42 24.64
C PHE A 305 -11.04 -9.45 25.49
N GLN A 306 -10.33 -9.02 26.54
CA GLN A 306 -9.58 -9.91 27.43
C GLN A 306 -10.52 -10.88 28.18
N LYS A 307 -11.65 -10.37 28.68
CA LYS A 307 -12.68 -11.17 29.32
C LYS A 307 -13.20 -12.25 28.39
N LEU A 308 -13.65 -11.89 27.19
CA LEU A 308 -14.15 -12.86 26.20
C LEU A 308 -13.08 -13.88 25.81
N LEU A 309 -11.83 -13.45 25.59
CA LEU A 309 -10.74 -14.36 25.26
C LEU A 309 -10.51 -15.40 26.37
N SER A 310 -10.57 -14.99 27.63
CA SER A 310 -10.46 -15.89 28.78
C SER A 310 -11.64 -16.85 28.90
N GLU A 311 -12.88 -16.35 28.71
CA GLU A 311 -14.09 -17.15 28.82
C GLU A 311 -14.22 -18.16 27.67
N LEU A 312 -13.68 -17.84 26.50
CA LEU A 312 -13.77 -18.66 25.29
C LEU A 312 -12.57 -19.60 25.09
N SER A 313 -11.54 -19.53 25.93
CA SER A 313 -10.28 -20.22 25.67
C SER A 313 -10.44 -21.73 25.46
N GLU A 314 -11.33 -22.37 26.23
CA GLU A 314 -11.61 -23.80 26.09
C GLU A 314 -12.48 -24.08 24.87
N SER A 315 -13.56 -23.31 24.69
CA SER A 315 -14.47 -23.45 23.55
C SER A 315 -13.75 -23.26 22.21
N ILE A 316 -12.73 -22.40 22.15
CA ILE A 316 -11.89 -22.21 20.95
C ILE A 316 -11.06 -23.47 20.68
N LYS A 317 -10.40 -24.04 21.70
CA LYS A 317 -9.58 -25.25 21.54
C LYS A 317 -10.41 -26.45 21.08
N THR A 318 -11.61 -26.61 21.64
CA THR A 318 -12.51 -27.72 21.32
C THR A 318 -13.45 -27.43 20.15
N ASN A 319 -13.35 -26.25 19.53
CA ASN A 319 -14.30 -25.76 18.51
C ASN A 319 -15.78 -25.89 18.94
N ASN A 320 -16.09 -25.59 20.21
CA ASN A 320 -17.45 -25.62 20.74
C ASN A 320 -18.28 -24.44 20.21
N GLN A 321 -18.78 -24.61 18.99
CA GLN A 321 -19.57 -23.64 18.23
C GLN A 321 -20.74 -23.05 19.02
N LYS A 322 -21.51 -23.89 19.72
CA LYS A 322 -22.70 -23.45 20.47
C LYS A 322 -22.32 -22.54 21.64
N GLU A 323 -21.25 -22.86 22.35
CA GLU A 323 -20.79 -22.03 23.46
C GLU A 323 -20.22 -20.69 22.97
N ILE A 324 -19.45 -20.72 21.87
CA ILE A 324 -18.92 -19.49 21.26
C ILE A 324 -20.07 -18.55 20.87
N PHE A 325 -21.09 -19.06 20.19
CA PHE A 325 -22.26 -18.27 19.82
C PHE A 325 -22.99 -17.72 21.07
N ASN A 326 -23.27 -18.56 22.06
CA ASN A 326 -24.01 -18.12 23.25
C ASN A 326 -23.25 -17.04 24.04
N LYS A 327 -21.93 -17.19 24.24
CA LYS A 327 -21.10 -16.20 24.96
C LYS A 327 -20.94 -14.89 24.18
N THR A 328 -21.14 -14.91 22.86
CA THR A 328 -21.17 -13.71 22.02
C THR A 328 -22.58 -13.14 21.80
N GLY A 329 -23.57 -13.67 22.53
CA GLY A 329 -24.96 -13.17 22.51
C GLY A 329 -25.80 -13.70 21.34
N ILE A 330 -25.34 -14.75 20.65
CA ILE A 330 -26.03 -15.36 19.52
C ILE A 330 -26.67 -16.67 19.99
N SER A 331 -28.00 -16.72 20.07
CA SER A 331 -28.69 -17.96 20.41
C SER A 331 -28.66 -18.96 19.25
N VAL A 332 -28.46 -20.25 19.57
CA VAL A 332 -28.38 -21.36 18.61
C VAL A 332 -29.48 -22.39 18.85
N GLN A 333 -30.15 -22.82 17.79
CA GLN A 333 -31.13 -23.89 17.77
C GLN A 333 -30.68 -24.97 16.77
N GLN A 334 -30.66 -26.23 17.18
CA GLN A 334 -30.48 -27.34 16.25
C GLN A 334 -31.81 -27.65 15.55
N LYS A 335 -31.78 -27.77 14.22
CA LYS A 335 -32.92 -28.16 13.40
C LYS A 335 -33.04 -29.67 13.32
N LYS A 336 -34.21 -30.15 12.88
CA LYS A 336 -34.49 -31.59 12.71
C LYS A 336 -33.54 -32.27 11.72
N ASP A 337 -33.04 -31.53 10.74
CA ASP A 337 -32.08 -31.99 9.72
C ASP A 337 -30.62 -32.01 10.22
N GLY A 338 -30.40 -31.73 11.52
CA GLY A 338 -29.06 -31.68 12.13
C GLY A 338 -28.31 -30.37 11.90
N THR A 339 -28.82 -29.47 11.05
CA THR A 339 -28.21 -28.15 10.81
C THR A 339 -28.53 -27.17 11.95
N LEU A 340 -27.80 -26.07 12.00
CA LEU A 340 -28.00 -25.02 13.00
C LEU A 340 -28.77 -23.84 12.44
N ARG A 341 -29.65 -23.30 13.28
CA ARG A 341 -30.27 -21.99 13.13
C ARG A 341 -29.73 -21.07 14.22
N ILE A 342 -29.22 -19.90 13.83
CA ILE A 342 -28.79 -18.86 14.78
C ILE A 342 -29.73 -17.66 14.76
N SER A 343 -29.84 -16.97 15.88
CA SER A 343 -30.77 -15.84 16.05
C SER A 343 -30.45 -14.65 15.13
N HIS A 344 -29.17 -14.32 14.99
CA HIS A 344 -28.61 -13.26 14.15
C HIS A 344 -27.11 -13.54 13.97
N TYR A 345 -26.43 -12.79 13.13
CA TYR A 345 -24.97 -12.80 13.06
C TYR A 345 -24.41 -11.39 13.14
N LYS A 346 -23.32 -11.22 13.90
CA LYS A 346 -22.49 -10.00 13.95
C LYS A 346 -21.15 -10.35 14.58
N GLN A 347 -20.15 -9.50 14.37
CA GLN A 347 -18.89 -9.58 15.13
C GLN A 347 -19.15 -9.37 16.63
N PRO A 348 -18.30 -9.92 17.53
CA PRO A 348 -18.51 -9.84 18.98
C PRO A 348 -18.54 -8.41 19.54
N ASP A 349 -17.83 -7.50 18.85
CA ASP A 349 -17.81 -6.07 19.14
C ASP A 349 -17.58 -5.28 17.85
N ARG A 350 -17.98 -4.00 17.84
CA ARG A 350 -17.71 -3.12 16.71
C ARG A 350 -16.20 -2.87 16.52
N GLY A 351 -15.39 -2.98 17.58
CA GLY A 351 -13.96 -2.71 17.52
C GLY A 351 -13.04 -3.94 17.49
N PHE A 352 -13.58 -5.17 17.47
CA PHE A 352 -12.79 -6.38 17.23
C PHE A 352 -13.62 -7.54 16.66
N THR A 353 -12.95 -8.42 15.94
CA THR A 353 -13.56 -9.55 15.21
C THR A 353 -13.37 -10.90 15.90
N PHE A 354 -14.13 -11.91 15.48
CA PHE A 354 -13.91 -13.31 15.87
C PHE A 354 -12.48 -13.78 15.56
N LYS A 355 -11.93 -13.38 14.41
CA LYS A 355 -10.55 -13.70 14.04
C LYS A 355 -9.53 -13.18 15.07
N GLU A 356 -9.76 -12.00 15.64
CA GLU A 356 -8.86 -11.45 16.66
C GLU A 356 -8.94 -12.19 17.99
N LEU A 357 -10.05 -12.86 18.28
CA LEU A 357 -10.18 -13.81 19.38
C LEU A 357 -9.56 -15.18 19.08
N GLY A 358 -9.00 -15.39 17.88
CA GLY A 358 -8.46 -16.68 17.44
C GLY A 358 -9.51 -17.67 16.93
N ILE A 359 -10.73 -17.19 16.62
CA ILE A 359 -11.83 -18.04 16.13
C ILE A 359 -11.84 -18.03 14.60
N ASP A 360 -11.79 -19.21 13.98
CA ASP A 360 -12.01 -19.37 12.55
C ASP A 360 -13.51 -19.30 12.23
N GLU A 361 -13.93 -18.22 11.57
CA GLU A 361 -15.33 -18.00 11.22
C GLU A 361 -15.87 -19.06 10.24
N ASN A 362 -15.04 -19.71 9.41
CA ASN A 362 -15.51 -20.79 8.54
C ASN A 362 -15.89 -22.03 9.36
N LEU A 363 -15.14 -22.32 10.43
CA LEU A 363 -15.49 -23.41 11.36
C LEU A 363 -16.68 -23.00 12.25
N LEU A 364 -16.68 -21.76 12.75
CA LEU A 364 -17.76 -21.22 13.58
C LEU A 364 -19.11 -21.21 12.85
N LEU A 365 -19.13 -21.00 11.53
CA LEU A 365 -20.37 -20.92 10.74
C LEU A 365 -20.67 -22.21 9.97
N LYS A 366 -19.81 -23.23 10.07
CA LYS A 366 -20.06 -24.54 9.47
C LYS A 366 -21.37 -25.11 9.98
N ASN A 367 -22.15 -25.73 9.11
CA ASN A 367 -23.46 -26.31 9.41
C ASN A 367 -24.53 -25.30 9.87
N VAL A 368 -24.28 -23.99 9.81
CA VAL A 368 -25.32 -22.96 10.03
C VAL A 368 -26.13 -22.80 8.75
N SER A 369 -27.34 -23.36 8.72
CA SER A 369 -28.21 -23.30 7.54
C SER A 369 -29.14 -22.09 7.52
N GLU A 370 -29.37 -21.46 8.67
CA GLU A 370 -30.32 -20.37 8.78
C GLU A 370 -29.88 -19.32 9.82
N ILE A 371 -29.97 -18.05 9.44
CA ILE A 371 -29.90 -16.90 10.34
C ILE A 371 -31.31 -16.32 10.42
N LYS A 372 -31.96 -16.42 11.59
CA LYS A 372 -33.36 -16.02 11.76
C LYS A 372 -33.56 -14.51 11.59
N GLY A 373 -32.62 -13.71 12.09
CA GLY A 373 -32.66 -12.25 12.10
C GLY A 373 -31.73 -11.62 11.08
N ASN A 374 -31.16 -10.47 11.46
CA ASN A 374 -30.18 -9.76 10.65
C ASN A 374 -28.85 -10.52 10.63
N ALA A 375 -28.11 -10.38 9.55
CA ALA A 375 -26.77 -10.94 9.39
C ALA A 375 -25.78 -9.85 8.99
N ASP A 376 -24.95 -9.41 9.94
CA ASP A 376 -23.89 -8.45 9.71
C ASP A 376 -22.54 -9.17 9.60
N PHE A 377 -22.11 -9.38 8.36
CA PHE A 377 -20.82 -9.95 7.98
C PHE A 377 -19.77 -8.87 7.66
N MET A 378 -20.02 -7.60 8.00
CA MET A 378 -19.05 -6.54 7.75
C MET A 378 -17.70 -6.90 8.41
N TYR A 379 -16.62 -6.80 7.63
CA TYR A 379 -15.25 -7.18 8.03
C TYR A 379 -15.05 -8.65 8.46
N SER A 380 -16.02 -9.55 8.19
CA SER A 380 -15.89 -10.98 8.47
C SER A 380 -14.73 -11.61 7.69
N ASN A 381 -13.99 -12.49 8.35
CA ASN A 381 -12.95 -13.33 7.75
C ASN A 381 -13.49 -14.68 7.25
N ALA A 382 -14.78 -14.95 7.38
CA ALA A 382 -15.39 -16.08 6.69
C ALA A 382 -15.16 -15.98 5.18
N THR A 383 -14.88 -17.11 4.54
CA THR A 383 -14.61 -17.20 3.10
C THR A 383 -15.62 -18.06 2.38
N VAL A 384 -16.14 -19.11 3.03
CA VAL A 384 -17.11 -20.03 2.44
C VAL A 384 -18.25 -20.21 3.43
N LEU A 385 -19.47 -19.89 2.99
CA LEU A 385 -20.70 -20.00 3.77
C LEU A 385 -21.74 -20.84 3.01
N ASP A 386 -21.27 -21.94 2.42
CA ASP A 386 -22.10 -22.78 1.54
C ASP A 386 -23.19 -23.54 2.30
N ASP A 387 -23.13 -23.68 3.62
CA ASP A 387 -24.24 -24.31 4.37
C ASP A 387 -25.42 -23.35 4.56
N LEU A 388 -25.19 -22.03 4.47
CA LEU A 388 -26.18 -21.01 4.74
C LEU A 388 -27.19 -20.90 3.59
N LYS A 389 -28.46 -21.17 3.90
CA LYS A 389 -29.56 -21.14 2.94
C LYS A 389 -30.46 -19.93 3.07
N ARG A 390 -30.63 -19.42 4.30
CA ARG A 390 -31.64 -18.40 4.60
C ARG A 390 -31.16 -17.38 5.60
N ILE A 391 -31.38 -16.11 5.30
CA ILE A 391 -31.28 -14.97 6.22
C ILE A 391 -32.69 -14.37 6.33
N GLY A 392 -33.24 -14.33 7.54
CA GLY A 392 -34.65 -13.98 7.73
C GLY A 392 -34.95 -12.49 7.62
N LYS A 393 -33.94 -11.62 7.71
CA LYS A 393 -34.06 -10.16 7.61
C LYS A 393 -32.94 -9.58 6.72
N ASP A 394 -32.32 -8.47 7.12
CA ASP A 394 -31.26 -7.80 6.36
C ASP A 394 -29.94 -8.54 6.42
N ALA A 395 -29.16 -8.44 5.35
CA ALA A 395 -27.82 -9.02 5.24
C ALA A 395 -26.81 -7.99 4.74
N ASN A 396 -25.75 -7.77 5.51
CA ASN A 396 -24.68 -6.85 5.16
C ASN A 396 -23.35 -7.60 5.03
N PHE A 397 -22.80 -7.64 3.83
CA PHE A 397 -21.55 -8.34 3.51
C PHE A 397 -20.41 -7.39 3.14
N MET A 398 -20.59 -6.07 3.27
CA MET A 398 -19.58 -5.09 2.87
C MET A 398 -18.21 -5.37 3.49
N TYR A 399 -17.14 -5.28 2.69
CA TYR A 399 -15.75 -5.53 3.11
C TYR A 399 -15.46 -6.92 3.69
N SER A 400 -16.38 -7.88 3.56
CA SER A 400 -16.14 -9.27 3.99
C SER A 400 -15.16 -9.99 3.06
N LYS A 401 -14.61 -11.12 3.52
CA LYS A 401 -13.74 -12.00 2.72
C LYS A 401 -14.47 -13.13 2.01
N ILE A 402 -15.80 -13.06 1.97
CA ILE A 402 -16.64 -14.13 1.44
C ILE A 402 -16.37 -14.31 -0.06
N LYS A 403 -16.23 -15.57 -0.43
CA LYS A 403 -16.00 -16.05 -1.79
C LYS A 403 -17.18 -16.87 -2.31
N SER A 404 -17.88 -17.56 -1.41
CA SER A 404 -18.97 -18.46 -1.77
C SER A 404 -20.13 -18.41 -0.77
N LEU A 405 -21.34 -18.29 -1.34
CA LEU A 405 -22.65 -18.35 -0.70
C LEU A 405 -23.57 -19.20 -1.57
N LYS A 406 -23.06 -20.31 -2.12
CA LYS A 406 -23.69 -20.95 -3.28
C LYS A 406 -25.07 -21.52 -2.99
N ASN A 407 -25.39 -21.84 -1.73
CA ASN A 407 -26.70 -22.35 -1.33
C ASN A 407 -27.59 -21.27 -0.71
N LEU A 408 -27.19 -20.00 -0.69
CA LEU A 408 -28.02 -18.93 -0.16
C LEU A 408 -29.20 -18.68 -1.09
N GLU A 409 -30.40 -18.98 -0.61
CA GLU A 409 -31.64 -18.93 -1.39
C GLU A 409 -32.51 -17.71 -1.06
N PHE A 410 -32.45 -17.23 0.18
CA PHE A 410 -33.41 -16.26 0.69
C PHE A 410 -32.77 -15.22 1.61
N ILE A 411 -33.07 -13.95 1.37
CA ILE A 411 -32.82 -12.83 2.27
C ILE A 411 -34.14 -12.08 2.49
N GLY A 412 -34.56 -11.92 3.73
CA GLY A 412 -35.89 -11.36 4.04
C GLY A 412 -36.02 -9.87 3.82
N GLY A 413 -34.91 -9.12 3.82
CA GLY A 413 -34.91 -7.66 3.69
C GLY A 413 -33.90 -7.15 2.68
N ILE A 414 -33.09 -6.18 3.09
CA ILE A 414 -32.04 -5.56 2.28
C ILE A 414 -30.79 -6.46 2.27
N ALA A 415 -30.24 -6.70 1.08
CA ALA A 415 -28.96 -7.38 0.90
C ALA A 415 -27.90 -6.42 0.35
N ASN A 416 -26.77 -6.29 1.05
CA ASN A 416 -25.66 -5.44 0.62
C ASN A 416 -24.38 -6.25 0.42
N PHE A 417 -23.99 -6.41 -0.84
CA PHE A 417 -22.80 -7.09 -1.33
C PHE A 417 -21.81 -6.13 -1.99
N MET A 418 -21.93 -4.82 -1.74
CA MET A 418 -20.98 -3.85 -2.26
C MET A 418 -19.59 -4.09 -1.66
N GLN A 419 -18.54 -3.93 -2.47
CA GLN A 419 -17.13 -4.01 -2.03
C GLN A 419 -16.77 -5.39 -1.44
N VAL A 420 -17.39 -6.45 -1.97
CA VAL A 420 -17.04 -7.85 -1.70
C VAL A 420 -16.19 -8.40 -2.85
N ASN A 421 -14.91 -8.03 -2.85
CA ASN A 421 -14.02 -8.22 -4.00
C ASN A 421 -13.77 -9.68 -4.44
N ASN A 422 -14.11 -10.66 -3.59
CA ASN A 422 -13.86 -12.08 -3.87
C ASN A 422 -15.11 -12.87 -4.25
N LEU A 423 -16.31 -12.27 -4.21
CA LEU A 423 -17.55 -12.92 -4.58
C LEU A 423 -17.76 -12.81 -6.09
N LYS A 424 -18.14 -13.91 -6.75
CA LYS A 424 -18.34 -13.94 -8.22
C LYS A 424 -19.77 -14.22 -8.64
N SER A 425 -20.53 -14.94 -7.83
CA SER A 425 -21.93 -15.21 -8.14
C SER A 425 -22.73 -15.57 -6.88
N LEU A 426 -24.05 -15.44 -6.98
CA LEU A 426 -25.03 -15.86 -5.99
C LEU A 426 -26.07 -16.79 -6.65
N PRO A 427 -25.65 -17.94 -7.20
CA PRO A 427 -26.40 -18.68 -8.21
C PRO A 427 -27.79 -19.16 -7.76
N ASN A 428 -27.98 -19.35 -6.46
CA ASN A 428 -29.23 -19.85 -5.90
C ASN A 428 -30.05 -18.78 -5.18
N LEU A 429 -29.65 -17.50 -5.19
CA LEU A 429 -30.42 -16.46 -4.50
C LEU A 429 -31.74 -16.22 -5.23
N LEU A 430 -32.85 -16.73 -4.70
CA LEU A 430 -34.17 -16.64 -5.32
C LEU A 430 -34.96 -15.43 -4.86
N TYR A 431 -34.73 -14.95 -3.64
CA TYR A 431 -35.54 -13.91 -3.01
C TYR A 431 -34.70 -12.94 -2.19
N ALA A 432 -34.93 -11.64 -2.42
CA ALA A 432 -34.62 -10.56 -1.49
C ALA A 432 -35.90 -9.73 -1.27
N GLY A 433 -36.15 -9.31 -0.02
CA GLY A 433 -37.42 -8.69 0.34
C GLY A 433 -37.60 -7.26 -0.15
N GLU A 434 -36.52 -6.48 -0.21
CA GLU A 434 -36.63 -5.04 -0.49
C GLU A 434 -35.65 -4.58 -1.58
N LYS A 435 -34.35 -4.85 -1.35
CA LYS A 435 -33.27 -4.27 -2.15
C LYS A 435 -32.06 -5.19 -2.18
N ILE A 436 -31.38 -5.24 -3.32
CA ILE A 436 -30.02 -5.79 -3.42
C ILE A 436 -29.09 -4.69 -3.93
N ALA A 437 -28.03 -4.41 -3.19
CA ALA A 437 -26.89 -3.65 -3.67
C ALA A 437 -25.73 -4.61 -3.89
N VAL A 438 -25.16 -4.66 -5.10
CA VAL A 438 -24.13 -5.63 -5.47
C VAL A 438 -23.18 -5.05 -6.51
N SER A 439 -21.89 -5.38 -6.43
CA SER A 439 -20.93 -4.95 -7.44
C SER A 439 -21.27 -5.49 -8.84
N PRO A 440 -21.02 -4.72 -9.92
CA PRO A 440 -21.43 -5.10 -11.28
C PRO A 440 -20.89 -6.44 -11.79
N ASP A 441 -19.76 -6.90 -11.25
CA ASP A 441 -19.08 -8.13 -11.67
C ASP A 441 -19.60 -9.40 -10.97
N VAL A 442 -20.59 -9.28 -10.07
CA VAL A 442 -21.19 -10.42 -9.37
C VAL A 442 -22.44 -10.89 -10.12
N ALA A 443 -22.43 -12.15 -10.58
CA ALA A 443 -23.56 -12.72 -11.30
C ALA A 443 -24.73 -13.08 -10.35
N LEU A 444 -25.94 -12.62 -10.70
CA LEU A 444 -27.20 -12.96 -10.03
C LEU A 444 -28.07 -13.86 -10.93
N PRO A 445 -28.84 -14.79 -10.35
CA PRO A 445 -29.87 -15.53 -11.07
C PRO A 445 -31.11 -14.65 -11.30
N VAL A 446 -32.09 -15.18 -12.04
CA VAL A 446 -33.41 -14.56 -12.15
C VAL A 446 -34.13 -14.65 -10.80
N LEU A 447 -34.37 -13.49 -10.18
CA LEU A 447 -35.06 -13.39 -8.89
C LEU A 447 -36.55 -13.67 -9.05
N LYS A 448 -37.15 -14.32 -8.05
CA LYS A 448 -38.60 -14.61 -7.99
C LYS A 448 -39.42 -13.46 -7.38
N SER A 449 -38.77 -12.44 -6.83
CA SER A 449 -39.41 -11.24 -6.29
C SER A 449 -39.09 -9.99 -7.13
N THR A 450 -40.01 -9.02 -7.10
CA THR A 450 -39.75 -7.67 -7.64
C THR A 450 -38.84 -6.93 -6.67
N VAL A 451 -37.54 -6.86 -6.96
CA VAL A 451 -36.52 -6.25 -6.09
C VAL A 451 -35.86 -5.07 -6.78
N LYS A 452 -35.59 -3.99 -6.02
CA LYS A 452 -34.76 -2.88 -6.53
C LYS A 452 -33.29 -3.29 -6.54
N LEU A 453 -32.68 -3.32 -7.73
CA LEU A 453 -31.25 -3.60 -7.93
C LEU A 453 -30.45 -2.30 -7.99
N TYR A 454 -29.33 -2.26 -7.28
CA TYR A 454 -28.36 -1.18 -7.33
C TYR A 454 -26.98 -1.76 -7.59
N PHE A 455 -26.25 -1.11 -8.48
CA PHE A 455 -24.90 -1.48 -8.92
C PHE A 455 -23.86 -0.48 -8.44
#